data_AF-A0A392RF16-F1
#
_entry.id   AF-A0A392RF16-F1
#
_cell.length_a   1.000
_cell.length_b   1.000
_cell.length_c   1.000
_cell.angle_alpha   90.00
_cell.angle_beta   90.00
_cell.angle_gamma   90.00
#
_symmetry.space_group_name_H-M   'P 1'
#
loop_
_entity.id
_entity.type
_entity.pdbx_description
1 polymer ?
#
loop_
_entity_poly.entity_id
_entity_poly.type
_entity_poly.pdbx_seq_one_letter_code
_entity_poly.pdbx_strand_id
1 'polypeptide(L)'
;MEEIDRFNGGAIPTQPQQGSGNEWPYSHSEHELASLLHNLDINSHFRMPNVYYNTQGTLYSKAMSYRQQFPPPPFYPRFPSPEAWTEYRRA
;
A
#
# COMPACT_ATOMS: atom_id res chain seq x y z
N MET A 1 -49.23 -22.83 -21.43
CA MET A 1 -48.08 -22.02 -21.87
C MET A 1 -47.97 -20.88 -20.88
N GLU A 2 -47.53 -21.24 -19.67
CA GLU A 2 -47.47 -20.39 -18.48
C GLU A 2 -46.02 -20.02 -18.18
N GLU A 3 -45.86 -18.86 -17.55
CA GLU A 3 -44.64 -18.33 -16.91
C GLU A 3 -43.62 -17.62 -17.79
N ILE A 4 -44.03 -16.45 -18.28
CA ILE A 4 -43.15 -15.26 -18.17
C ILE A 4 -43.36 -14.70 -16.75
N ASP A 5 -42.26 -14.36 -16.08
CA ASP A 5 -42.13 -13.56 -14.84
C ASP A 5 -41.69 -14.31 -13.57
N ARG A 6 -40.39 -14.64 -13.43
CA ARG A 6 -39.76 -14.93 -12.13
C ARG A 6 -38.30 -14.52 -11.99
N PHE A 7 -37.86 -13.46 -12.68
CA PHE A 7 -36.60 -12.79 -12.30
C PHE A 7 -36.84 -11.33 -11.95
N ASN A 8 -37.87 -11.11 -11.13
CA ASN A 8 -38.00 -9.96 -10.27
C ASN A 8 -37.50 -10.35 -8.87
N GLY A 9 -36.44 -9.67 -8.39
CA GLY A 9 -36.07 -9.63 -6.97
C GLY A 9 -35.41 -10.88 -6.39
N GLY A 10 -34.09 -11.00 -6.52
CA GLY A 10 -33.36 -12.05 -5.81
C GLY A 10 -31.86 -11.91 -5.89
N ALA A 11 -31.30 -11.03 -5.07
CA ALA A 11 -29.89 -10.92 -4.69
C ALA A 11 -28.86 -10.94 -5.85
N ILE A 12 -28.35 -9.75 -6.20
CA ILE A 12 -26.90 -9.60 -6.48
C ILE A 12 -26.21 -10.50 -5.46
N PRO A 13 -25.27 -11.41 -5.81
CA PRO A 13 -24.50 -12.08 -4.79
C PRO A 13 -23.86 -10.96 -3.99
N THR A 14 -24.39 -10.73 -2.80
CA THR A 14 -23.81 -9.84 -1.83
C THR A 14 -22.48 -10.51 -1.57
N GLN A 15 -21.44 -10.04 -2.28
CA GLN A 15 -20.10 -10.04 -1.75
C GLN A 15 -20.32 -9.65 -0.29
N PRO A 16 -20.02 -10.54 0.68
CA PRO A 16 -20.37 -10.28 2.05
C PRO A 16 -19.81 -8.90 2.36
N GLN A 17 -20.71 -7.91 2.47
CA GLN A 17 -20.39 -6.67 3.12
C GLN A 17 -20.08 -7.17 4.51
N GLN A 18 -18.80 -7.24 4.83
CA GLN A 18 -18.36 -7.44 6.19
C GLN A 18 -19.07 -6.36 6.99
N GLY A 19 -20.16 -6.77 7.63
CA GLY A 19 -20.90 -5.95 8.55
C GLY A 19 -19.91 -5.57 9.61
N SER A 20 -19.43 -4.33 9.54
CA SER A 20 -18.53 -3.77 10.53
C SER A 20 -19.38 -3.33 11.73
N GLY A 21 -19.95 -4.30 12.43
CA GLY A 21 -20.30 -4.11 13.83
C GLY A 21 -18.99 -3.85 14.58
N ASN A 22 -18.82 -2.62 15.06
CA ASN A 22 -18.07 -2.17 16.23
C ASN A 22 -16.72 -2.81 16.65
N GLU A 23 -15.98 -3.54 15.80
CA GLU A 23 -14.62 -4.02 16.14
C GLU A 23 -13.85 -4.59 14.92
N TRP A 24 -13.31 -3.74 14.03
CA TRP A 24 -12.27 -4.17 13.09
C TRP A 24 -11.05 -3.25 13.19
N PRO A 25 -10.02 -3.63 13.96
CA PRO A 25 -8.76 -2.92 14.01
C PRO A 25 -7.96 -3.37 12.78
N TYR A 26 -8.09 -2.68 11.64
CA TYR A 26 -7.21 -2.96 10.49
C TYR A 26 -5.76 -2.61 10.89
N SER A 27 -5.08 -3.56 11.50
CA SER A 27 -3.64 -3.56 11.63
C SER A 27 -3.09 -3.94 10.27
N HIS A 28 -2.63 -2.94 9.53
CA HIS A 28 -1.96 -3.14 8.25
C HIS A 28 -0.83 -4.16 8.40
N SER A 29 -0.76 -5.10 7.46
CA SER A 29 0.34 -6.04 7.38
C SER A 29 1.65 -5.32 7.08
N GLU A 30 2.77 -5.95 7.44
CA GLU A 30 4.09 -5.45 7.08
C GLU A 30 4.25 -5.34 5.55
N HIS A 31 3.66 -6.29 4.81
CA HIS A 31 3.68 -6.29 3.35
C HIS A 31 2.97 -5.07 2.74
N GLU A 32 1.81 -4.67 3.28
CA GLU A 32 1.10 -3.47 2.83
C GLU A 32 1.90 -2.20 3.10
N LEU A 33 2.54 -2.11 4.26
CA LEU A 33 3.42 -1.00 4.61
C LEU A 33 4.62 -0.93 3.67
N ALA A 34 5.31 -2.05 3.45
CA ALA A 34 6.46 -2.15 2.55
C ALA A 34 6.08 -1.78 1.11
N SER A 35 4.93 -2.27 0.64
CA SER A 35 4.40 -1.96 -0.70
C SER A 35 4.07 -0.48 -0.85
N LEU A 36 3.45 0.14 0.14
CA LEU A 36 3.16 1.58 0.11
C LEU A 36 4.46 2.40 0.08
N LEU A 37 5.43 2.08 0.95
CA LEU A 37 6.73 2.75 1.01
C LEU A 37 7.49 2.67 -0.32
N HIS A 38 7.55 1.48 -0.89
CA HIS A 38 8.19 1.24 -2.18
C HIS A 38 7.55 2.07 -3.31
N ASN A 39 6.23 2.08 -3.39
CA ASN A 39 5.54 2.89 -4.40
C ASN A 39 5.77 4.38 -4.18
N LEU A 40 5.77 4.87 -2.94
CA LEU A 40 6.09 6.26 -2.63
C LEU A 40 7.50 6.65 -3.07
N ASP A 41 8.49 5.75 -2.94
CA ASP A 41 9.86 5.99 -3.40
C ASP A 41 9.94 6.16 -4.92
N ILE A 42 9.31 5.24 -5.65
CA ILE A 42 9.22 5.30 -7.12
C ILE A 42 8.54 6.62 -7.54
N ASN A 43 7.38 6.93 -6.97
CA ASN A 43 6.60 8.09 -7.36
C ASN A 43 7.32 9.40 -7.07
N SER A 44 7.99 9.49 -5.93
CA SER A 44 8.79 10.67 -5.56
C SER A 44 9.98 10.83 -6.49
N HIS A 45 10.67 9.73 -6.83
CA HIS A 45 11.86 9.76 -7.67
C HIS A 45 11.53 10.16 -9.12
N PHE A 46 10.51 9.54 -9.71
CA PHE A 46 10.13 9.76 -11.11
C PHE A 46 9.10 10.88 -11.31
N ARG A 47 8.69 11.56 -10.23
CA ARG A 47 7.69 12.64 -10.24
C ARG A 47 6.39 12.23 -10.95
N MET A 48 5.89 11.04 -10.64
CA MET A 48 4.69 10.50 -11.28
C MET A 48 3.43 11.25 -10.81
N PRO A 49 2.64 11.88 -11.70
CA PRO A 49 1.62 12.85 -11.30
C PRO A 49 0.22 12.29 -10.94
N ASN A 50 -0.01 10.98 -10.86
CA ASN A 50 -1.37 10.42 -10.70
C ASN A 50 -1.42 9.24 -9.71
N VAL A 51 -1.08 9.46 -8.44
CA VAL A 51 -1.16 8.40 -7.43
C VAL A 51 -2.08 8.79 -6.29
N TYR A 52 -3.15 8.02 -6.16
CA TYR A 52 -4.20 8.25 -5.18
C TYR A 52 -3.91 7.46 -3.91
N TYR A 53 -3.32 8.13 -2.93
CA TYR A 53 -3.19 7.61 -1.58
C TYR A 53 -4.20 8.29 -0.66
N ASN A 54 -4.81 7.53 0.25
CA ASN A 54 -5.54 8.12 1.35
C ASN A 54 -4.54 8.66 2.39
N THR A 55 -4.19 9.95 2.25
CA THR A 55 -3.21 10.61 3.13
C THR A 55 -3.70 10.83 4.56
N GLN A 56 -5.00 10.68 4.81
CA GLN A 56 -5.63 10.74 6.14
C GLN A 56 -5.74 9.35 6.78
N GLY A 57 -5.42 8.28 6.04
CA GLY A 57 -5.53 6.89 6.50
C GLY A 57 -4.40 6.48 7.44
N THR A 58 -4.70 5.53 8.34
CA THR A 58 -3.74 5.03 9.35
C THR A 58 -2.52 4.36 8.71
N LEU A 59 -2.66 3.71 7.55
CA LEU A 59 -1.54 3.12 6.80
C LEU A 59 -0.55 4.19 6.33
N TYR A 60 -1.08 5.27 5.75
CA TYR A 60 -0.25 6.37 5.25
C TYR A 60 0.48 7.07 6.38
N SER A 61 -0.22 7.36 7.49
CA SER A 61 0.41 7.93 8.69
C SER A 61 1.52 7.03 9.24
N LYS A 62 1.30 5.71 9.31
CA LYS A 62 2.33 4.75 9.72
C LYS A 62 3.54 4.74 8.77
N ALA A 63 3.29 4.78 7.46
CA ALA A 63 4.35 4.87 6.45
C ALA A 63 5.16 6.17 6.57
N MET A 64 4.50 7.31 6.81
CA MET A 64 5.20 8.58 7.02
C MET A 64 6.05 8.56 8.29
N SER A 65 5.53 8.03 9.40
CA SER A 65 6.32 7.86 10.64
C SER A 65 7.53 6.94 10.44
N TYR A 66 7.35 5.83 9.71
CA TYR A 66 8.46 4.93 9.38
C TYR A 66 9.55 5.64 8.57
N ARG A 67 9.18 6.41 7.53
CA ARG A 67 10.14 7.19 6.71
C ARG A 67 10.87 8.27 7.49
N GLN A 68 10.24 8.87 8.50
CA GLN A 68 10.90 9.85 9.35
C GLN A 68 12.02 9.21 10.18
N GLN A 69 11.79 7.99 10.67
CA GLN A 69 12.79 7.24 11.43
C GLN A 69 13.86 6.62 10.53
N PHE A 70 13.45 6.11 9.37
CA PHE A 70 14.29 5.43 8.39
C PHE A 70 14.08 6.06 7.01
N PRO A 71 14.83 7.14 6.68
CA PRO A 71 14.70 7.78 5.37
C PRO A 71 15.07 6.81 4.26
N PRO A 72 14.42 6.89 3.08
CA PRO A 72 14.71 6.00 1.97
C PRO A 72 16.17 6.18 1.52
N PRO A 73 16.85 5.09 1.11
CA PRO A 73 18.18 5.20 0.55
C PRO A 73 18.15 6.01 -0.76
N PRO A 74 19.28 6.59 -1.19
CA PRO A 74 19.39 7.18 -2.50
C PRO A 74 19.00 6.17 -3.59
N PHE A 75 18.12 6.57 -4.51
CA PHE A 75 17.66 5.69 -5.59
C PHE A 75 18.82 5.22 -6.50
N TYR A 76 19.83 6.08 -6.67
CA TYR A 76 21.11 5.74 -7.27
C TYR A 76 22.22 5.91 -6.23
N PRO A 77 22.54 4.84 -5.46
CA PRO A 77 23.64 4.88 -4.51
C PRO A 77 24.96 5.18 -5.22
N ARG A 78 25.72 6.13 -4.68
CA ARG A 78 27.07 6.43 -5.17
C ARG A 78 28.07 6.01 -4.11
N PHE A 79 29.00 5.15 -4.51
CA PHE A 79 30.06 4.66 -3.65
C PHE A 79 31.38 5.33 -4.05
N PRO A 80 32.14 5.88 -3.09
CA PRO A 80 33.41 6.55 -3.37
C PRO A 80 34.52 5.56 -3.76
N SER A 81 34.39 4.28 -3.39
CA SER A 81 35.34 3.23 -3.71
C SER A 81 34.67 1.85 -3.82
N PRO A 82 35.36 0.85 -4.41
CA PRO A 82 34.88 -0.54 -4.46
C PRO A 82 34.70 -1.19 -3.07
N GLU A 83 35.49 -0.79 -2.08
CA GLU A 83 35.39 -1.28 -0.70
C GLU A 83 34.08 -0.83 -0.06
N ALA A 84 33.71 0.45 -0.22
CA ALA A 84 32.43 0.99 0.27
C ALA A 84 31.23 0.27 -0.35
N TRP A 85 31.30 -0.09 -1.64
CA TRP A 85 30.30 -0.94 -2.29
C TRP A 85 30.24 -2.35 -1.68
N THR A 86 31.39 -2.92 -1.35
CA THR A 86 31.48 -4.27 -0.78
C THR A 86 30.92 -4.33 0.64
N GLU A 87 31.20 -3.31 1.46
CA GLU A 87 30.61 -3.16 2.79
C GLU A 87 29.10 -3.01 2.73
N TYR A 88 28.60 -2.15 1.83
CA TYR A 88 27.16 -1.95 1.62
C TYR A 88 26.42 -3.26 1.27
N ARG A 89 27.03 -4.13 0.46
CA ARG A 89 26.43 -5.43 0.11
C ARG A 89 26.42 -6.47 1.24
N ARG A 90 27.23 -6.27 2.29
CA ARG A 90 27.35 -7.20 3.42
C ARG A 90 26.42 -6.85 4.58
N ALA A 91 26.04 -5.58 4.71
CA ALA A 91 25.06 -5.11 5.67
C ALA A 91 23.66 -5.61 5.32
#